data_AF-A0A3A9FFQ7-F1
#
_entry.id   AF-A0A3A9FFQ7-F1
#
_cell.length_a   1.000
_cell.length_b   1.000
_cell.length_c   1.000
_cell.angle_alpha   90.00
_cell.angle_beta   90.00
_cell.angle_gamma   90.00
#
_symmetry.space_group_name_H-M   'P 1'
#
loop_
_entity.id
_entity.type
_entity.pdbx_description
1 polymer ?
#
loop_
_entity_poly.entity_id
_entity_poly.type
_entity_poly.pdbx_seq_one_letter_code
_entity_poly.pdbx_strand_id
1 'polypeptide(L)'
;MKRNRKILKNNLDEMQEQKLLHIEKTGFWMLYILIAFDLIIKVMTGVSKKDVLVELLCFMAVGIYTFVMCVKNGIWDRHIQAGARTNIVVSIISGLIVAVLYLIDYAKRSGAHYNWKAAAGAAGFSGLLTTLITLLLLCLGTAFYQRRVRVLEEESEDEE
;
A
#
# COMPACT_ATOMS: atom_id res chain seq x y z
N MET A 1 13.99 -19.12 -30.87
CA MET A 1 13.34 -17.90 -31.41
C MET A 1 14.16 -16.69 -30.99
N LYS A 2 14.88 -16.02 -31.92
CA LYS A 2 15.72 -14.86 -31.60
C LYS A 2 14.85 -13.61 -31.41
N ARG A 3 14.69 -13.16 -30.16
CA ARG A 3 13.95 -11.94 -29.80
C ARG A 3 14.81 -10.72 -30.12
N ASN A 4 14.61 -10.13 -31.30
CA ASN A 4 15.21 -8.84 -31.68
C ASN A 4 14.64 -7.71 -30.80
N ARG A 5 15.21 -7.51 -29.61
CA ARG A 5 15.04 -6.26 -28.86
C ARG A 5 15.94 -5.21 -29.52
N LYS A 6 15.35 -4.27 -30.25
CA LYS A 6 16.03 -3.01 -30.58
C LYS A 6 16.31 -2.31 -29.24
N ILE A 7 17.52 -2.48 -28.71
CA ILE A 7 18.00 -1.74 -27.55
C ILE A 7 18.05 -0.28 -28.01
N LEU A 8 17.12 0.57 -27.54
CA LEU A 8 17.32 2.01 -27.64
C LEU A 8 18.68 2.28 -27.01
N LYS A 9 19.61 2.87 -27.77
CA LYS A 9 20.90 3.27 -27.22
C LYS A 9 20.62 4.25 -26.08
N ASN A 10 20.83 3.81 -24.84
CA ASN A 10 20.72 4.68 -23.69
C ASN A 10 21.87 5.69 -23.76
N ASN A 11 21.55 6.99 -23.66
CA ASN A 11 22.54 8.05 -23.69
C ASN A 11 23.15 8.29 -22.29
N LEU A 12 22.54 7.70 -21.26
CA LEU A 12 22.96 7.79 -19.87
C LEU A 12 23.89 6.64 -19.53
N ASP A 13 24.98 6.97 -18.84
CA ASP A 13 25.87 5.98 -18.22
C ASP A 13 25.13 5.25 -17.08
N GLU A 14 25.57 4.05 -16.71
CA GLU A 14 24.92 3.19 -15.70
C GLU A 14 24.73 3.93 -14.36
N MET A 15 25.72 4.73 -13.95
CA MET A 15 25.63 5.56 -12.75
C MET A 15 24.54 6.64 -12.85
N GLN A 16 24.33 7.19 -14.05
CA GLN A 16 23.30 8.21 -14.27
C GLN A 16 21.91 7.57 -14.30
N GLU A 17 21.77 6.36 -14.85
CA GLU A 17 20.52 5.61 -14.85
C GLU A 17 20.09 5.24 -13.41
N GLN A 18 21.04 4.79 -12.57
CA GLN A 18 20.75 4.53 -11.15
C GLN A 18 20.32 5.79 -10.39
N LYS A 19 20.96 6.94 -10.66
CA LYS A 19 20.56 8.23 -10.07
C LYS A 19 19.17 8.65 -10.53
N LEU A 20 18.87 8.51 -11.81
CA LEU A 20 17.55 8.81 -12.35
C LEU A 20 16.47 7.94 -11.71
N LEU A 21 16.71 6.63 -11.61
CA LEU A 21 15.80 5.70 -10.95
C LEU A 21 15.54 6.07 -9.48
N HIS A 22 16.57 6.55 -8.78
CA HIS A 22 16.41 7.02 -7.40
C HIS A 22 15.56 8.29 -7.32
N ILE A 23 15.73 9.24 -8.24
CA ILE A 23 14.92 10.45 -8.32
C ILE A 23 13.47 10.09 -8.65
N GLU A 24 13.23 9.25 -9.65
CA GLU A 24 11.89 8.81 -10.05
C GLU A 24 11.17 8.07 -8.93
N LYS A 25 11.86 7.15 -8.24
CA LYS A 25 11.34 6.48 -7.05
C LYS A 25 10.95 7.49 -5.97
N THR A 26 11.82 8.45 -5.68
CA THR A 26 11.57 9.44 -4.63
C THR A 26 10.39 10.34 -4.99
N GLY A 27 10.33 10.83 -6.23
CA GLY A 27 9.20 11.60 -6.77
C GLY A 27 7.88 10.84 -6.70
N PHE A 28 7.89 9.57 -7.10
CA PHE A 28 6.73 8.68 -6.99
C PHE A 28 6.23 8.57 -5.55
N TRP A 29 7.11 8.25 -4.59
CA TRP A 29 6.72 8.10 -3.19
C TRP A 29 6.23 9.41 -2.57
N MET A 30 6.84 10.55 -2.93
CA MET A 30 6.36 11.87 -2.49
C MET A 30 4.93 12.14 -2.98
N LEU A 31 4.64 11.92 -4.27
CA LEU A 31 3.31 12.11 -4.83
C LEU A 31 2.28 11.14 -4.22
N TYR A 32 2.68 9.89 -4.04
CA TYR A 32 1.80 8.87 -3.47
C TYR A 32 1.41 9.19 -2.02
N ILE A 33 2.38 9.62 -1.20
CA ILE A 33 2.14 10.06 0.17
C ILE A 33 1.32 11.35 0.21
N LEU A 34 1.55 12.28 -0.71
CA LEU A 34 0.77 13.52 -0.82
C LEU A 34 -0.72 13.24 -1.07
N ILE A 35 -1.04 12.32 -1.99
CA ILE A 35 -2.42 11.90 -2.25
C ILE A 35 -3.04 11.24 -1.01
N ALA A 36 -2.26 10.44 -0.28
CA ALA A 36 -2.74 9.83 0.97
C ALA A 36 -3.07 10.87 2.05
N PHE A 37 -2.21 11.88 2.23
CA PHE A 37 -2.47 12.98 3.17
C PHE A 37 -3.70 13.79 2.79
N ASP A 38 -3.85 14.11 1.51
CA ASP A 38 -5.01 14.85 1.01
C ASP A 38 -6.32 14.08 1.23
N LEU A 39 -6.31 12.76 1.02
CA LEU A 39 -7.45 11.89 1.33
C LEU A 39 -7.84 11.96 2.81
N ILE A 40 -6.86 11.88 3.72
CA ILE A 40 -7.08 11.99 5.17
C ILE A 40 -7.71 13.34 5.51
N ILE A 41 -7.21 14.44 4.94
CA ILE A 41 -7.76 15.78 5.18
C ILE A 41 -9.21 15.84 4.71
N LYS A 42 -9.54 15.34 3.52
CA LYS A 42 -10.92 15.34 3.01
C LYS A 42 -11.88 14.51 3.85
N VAL A 43 -11.44 13.35 4.33
CA VAL A 43 -12.21 12.54 5.28
C VAL A 43 -12.45 13.33 6.58
N MET A 44 -11.44 14.05 7.07
CA MET A 44 -11.54 14.85 8.30
C MET A 44 -12.38 16.12 8.16
N THR A 45 -12.47 16.73 6.97
CA THR A 45 -13.26 17.95 6.72
C THR A 45 -14.68 17.65 6.25
N GLY A 46 -14.99 16.40 5.92
CA GLY A 46 -16.35 15.98 5.54
C GLY A 46 -16.75 16.42 4.12
N VAL A 47 -15.77 16.50 3.21
CA VAL A 47 -16.01 16.83 1.79
C VAL A 47 -16.93 15.78 1.15
N SER A 48 -17.64 16.16 0.09
CA SER A 48 -18.52 15.29 -0.67
C SER A 48 -17.87 13.95 -0.99
N LYS A 49 -18.60 12.85 -0.72
CA LYS A 49 -18.13 11.48 -0.96
C LYS A 49 -17.73 11.22 -2.41
N LYS A 50 -18.29 11.99 -3.36
CA LYS A 50 -17.97 11.86 -4.79
C LYS A 50 -16.56 12.30 -5.11
N ASP A 51 -16.10 13.37 -4.48
CA ASP A 51 -14.76 13.94 -4.72
C ASP A 51 -13.68 13.05 -4.11
N VAL A 52 -13.96 12.49 -2.92
CA VAL A 52 -13.09 11.52 -2.25
C VAL A 52 -12.95 10.22 -3.05
N LEU A 53 -13.98 9.81 -3.79
CA LEU A 53 -14.00 8.53 -4.49
C LEU A 53 -13.01 8.48 -5.66
N VAL A 54 -12.85 9.57 -6.41
CA VAL A 54 -11.90 9.63 -7.53
C VAL A 54 -10.46 9.55 -7.02
N GLU A 55 -10.13 10.32 -6.00
CA GLU A 55 -8.79 10.31 -5.40
C GLU A 55 -8.46 8.97 -4.75
N LEU A 56 -9.44 8.36 -4.05
CA LEU A 56 -9.30 7.02 -3.50
C LEU A 56 -9.04 6.00 -4.62
N LEU A 57 -9.75 6.09 -5.74
CA LEU A 57 -9.56 5.19 -6.87
C LEU A 57 -8.17 5.33 -7.47
N CYS A 58 -7.69 6.56 -7.69
CA CYS A 58 -6.34 6.83 -8.17
C CYS A 58 -5.28 6.27 -7.22
N PHE A 59 -5.44 6.52 -5.90
CA PHE A 59 -4.55 6.01 -4.87
C PHE A 59 -4.49 4.48 -4.89
N MET A 60 -5.64 3.81 -4.92
CA MET A 60 -5.72 2.35 -4.97
C MET A 60 -5.14 1.77 -6.27
N ALA A 61 -5.43 2.38 -7.42
CA ALA A 61 -4.94 1.92 -8.72
C ALA A 61 -3.40 1.95 -8.78
N VAL A 62 -2.79 3.05 -8.33
CA VAL A 62 -1.34 3.20 -8.27
C VAL A 62 -0.73 2.21 -7.28
N GLY A 63 -1.31 2.07 -6.09
CA GLY A 63 -0.83 1.13 -5.07
C GLY A 63 -0.88 -0.32 -5.53
N ILE A 64 -1.99 -0.76 -6.13
CA ILE A 64 -2.16 -2.12 -6.65
C ILE A 64 -1.20 -2.37 -7.81
N TYR A 65 -1.07 -1.43 -8.74
CA TYR A 65 -0.15 -1.57 -9.88
C TYR A 65 1.29 -1.77 -9.40
N THR A 66 1.76 -0.90 -8.49
CA THR A 66 3.12 -1.00 -7.94
C THR A 66 3.30 -2.32 -7.17
N PHE A 67 2.33 -2.72 -6.35
CA PHE A 67 2.39 -3.99 -5.60
C PHE A 67 2.48 -5.21 -6.53
N VAL A 68 1.63 -5.28 -7.56
CA VAL A 68 1.62 -6.37 -8.54
C VAL A 68 2.95 -6.42 -9.29
N MET A 69 3.49 -5.27 -9.72
CA MET A 69 4.78 -5.22 -10.39
C MET A 69 5.93 -5.65 -9.46
N CYS A 70 5.93 -5.24 -8.20
CA CYS A 70 6.89 -5.71 -7.20
C CYS A 70 6.85 -7.24 -7.06
N VAL A 71 5.65 -7.81 -6.84
CA VAL A 71 5.47 -9.27 -6.70
C VAL A 71 5.87 -10.02 -7.96
N LYS A 72 5.54 -9.51 -9.15
CA LYS A 72 5.90 -10.15 -10.43
C LYS A 72 7.41 -10.24 -10.65
N ASN A 73 8.17 -9.28 -10.13
CA ASN A 73 9.62 -9.26 -10.21
C ASN A 73 10.30 -9.91 -8.98
N GLY A 74 9.54 -10.56 -8.09
CA GLY A 74 10.11 -11.18 -6.89
C GLY A 74 10.65 -10.17 -5.87
N ILE A 75 10.17 -8.92 -5.90
CA ILE A 75 10.59 -7.85 -4.99
C ILE A 75 9.53 -7.69 -3.89
N TRP A 76 9.90 -7.99 -2.65
CA TRP A 76 9.04 -7.75 -1.48
C TRP A 76 9.41 -6.45 -0.75
N ASP A 77 10.47 -6.48 0.05
CA ASP A 77 11.02 -5.32 0.75
C ASP A 77 12.49 -5.60 1.08
N ARG A 78 13.33 -4.56 1.12
CA ARG A 78 14.77 -4.70 1.36
C ARG A 78 15.12 -4.99 2.83
N HIS A 79 14.28 -4.56 3.76
CA HIS A 79 14.54 -4.62 5.21
C HIS A 79 13.49 -5.43 5.96
N ILE A 80 12.30 -5.59 5.39
CA ILE A 80 11.16 -6.24 6.03
C ILE A 80 10.94 -7.61 5.41
N GLN A 81 11.11 -8.68 6.19
CA GLN A 81 10.77 -10.03 5.72
C GLN A 81 9.26 -10.22 5.64
N ALA A 82 8.85 -10.92 4.57
CA ALA A 82 7.50 -11.45 4.34
C ALA A 82 7.16 -12.53 5.38
N GLY A 83 6.94 -12.12 6.63
CA GLY A 83 6.72 -13.00 7.77
C GLY A 83 5.40 -12.71 8.48
N ALA A 84 4.84 -13.75 9.12
CA ALA A 84 3.58 -13.64 9.86
C ALA A 84 3.63 -12.58 10.97
N ARG A 85 4.77 -12.44 11.67
CA ARG A 85 4.97 -11.44 12.72
C ARG A 85 4.83 -10.01 12.18
N THR A 86 5.51 -9.72 11.07
CA THR A 86 5.43 -8.42 10.40
C THR A 86 3.99 -8.12 9.99
N ASN A 87 3.32 -9.10 9.36
CA ASN A 87 1.94 -8.92 8.90
C ASN A 87 1.01 -8.59 10.07
N ILE A 88 1.16 -9.27 11.21
CA ILE A 88 0.38 -8.99 12.43
C ILE A 88 0.64 -7.56 12.93
N VAL A 89 1.91 -7.16 13.06
CA VAL A 89 2.27 -5.82 13.56
C VAL A 89 1.71 -4.72 12.65
N VAL A 90 1.93 -4.83 11.33
CA VAL A 90 1.44 -3.86 10.34
C VAL A 90 -0.09 -3.79 10.37
N SER A 91 -0.77 -4.95 10.50
CA SER A 91 -2.23 -5.00 10.55
C SER A 91 -2.78 -4.33 11.80
N ILE A 92 -2.18 -4.57 12.97
CA ILE A 92 -2.57 -3.93 14.23
C ILE A 92 -2.40 -2.42 14.14
N ILE A 93 -1.27 -1.95 13.62
CA ILE A 93 -1.01 -0.51 13.42
C ILE A 93 -2.09 0.09 12.51
N SER A 94 -2.42 -0.60 11.40
CA SER A 94 -3.46 -0.13 10.48
C SER A 94 -4.84 -0.01 11.16
N GLY A 95 -5.21 -1.00 11.98
CA GLY A 95 -6.47 -0.98 12.72
C GLY A 95 -6.54 0.11 13.78
N LEU A 96 -5.42 0.37 14.48
CA LEU A 96 -5.31 1.46 15.45
C LEU A 96 -5.46 2.82 14.77
N ILE A 97 -4.82 3.03 13.62
CA ILE A 97 -4.96 4.26 12.83
C ILE A 97 -6.43 4.47 12.45
N VAL A 98 -7.10 3.45 11.90
CA VAL A 98 -8.51 3.56 11.51
C VAL A 98 -9.42 3.81 12.71
N ALA A 99 -9.20 3.14 13.83
CA ALA A 99 -9.96 3.38 15.05
C ALA A 99 -9.83 4.84 15.53
N VAL A 100 -8.61 5.39 15.54
CA VAL A 100 -8.37 6.80 15.91
C VAL A 100 -9.06 7.76 14.95
N LEU A 101 -8.95 7.54 13.64
CA LEU A 101 -9.62 8.37 12.64
C LEU A 101 -11.15 8.35 12.81
N TYR A 102 -11.72 7.18 13.12
CA TYR A 102 -13.16 7.04 13.35
C TYR A 102 -13.60 7.77 14.62
N LEU A 103 -12.82 7.72 15.71
CA LEU A 103 -13.10 8.48 16.93
C LEU A 103 -13.11 9.98 16.67
N ILE A 104 -12.15 10.49 15.90
CA ILE A 104 -12.05 11.91 15.56
C ILE A 104 -13.24 12.35 14.69
N ASP A 105 -13.59 11.57 13.67
CA ASP A 105 -14.74 11.83 12.80
C ASP A 105 -16.06 11.79 13.58
N TYR A 106 -16.22 10.81 14.47
CA TYR A 106 -17.40 10.70 15.33
C TYR A 106 -17.53 11.87 16.31
N ALA A 107 -16.41 12.32 16.90
CA ALA A 107 -16.38 13.48 17.78
C ALA A 107 -16.78 14.77 17.03
N LYS A 108 -16.32 14.96 15.80
CA LYS A 108 -16.71 16.10 14.95
C LYS A 108 -18.19 16.09 14.60
N ARG A 109 -18.76 14.94 14.27
CA ARG A 109 -20.18 14.81 13.87
C ARG A 109 -21.17 14.91 15.03
N SER A 110 -20.78 14.41 16.21
CA SER A 110 -21.70 14.30 17.35
C SER A 110 -21.87 15.60 18.13
N GLY A 111 -20.99 16.59 17.96
CA GLY A 111 -21.10 17.90 18.60
C GLY A 111 -21.30 17.80 20.12
N ALA A 112 -22.32 18.48 20.65
CA ALA A 112 -22.64 18.50 22.09
C ALA A 112 -23.21 17.17 22.65
N HIS A 113 -23.62 16.21 21.80
CA HIS A 113 -24.19 14.91 22.21
C HIS A 113 -23.19 13.77 22.01
N TYR A 114 -21.96 13.94 22.51
CA TYR A 114 -20.91 12.94 22.39
C TYR A 114 -21.14 11.73 23.31
N ASN A 115 -21.71 10.67 22.75
CA ASN A 115 -21.82 9.37 23.42
C ASN A 115 -20.53 8.56 23.27
N TRP A 116 -19.60 8.74 24.22
CA TRP A 116 -18.27 8.11 24.17
C TRP A 116 -18.33 6.57 24.05
N LYS A 117 -19.34 5.92 24.66
CA LYS A 117 -19.52 4.46 24.57
C LYS A 117 -19.85 4.01 23.15
N ALA A 118 -20.71 4.74 22.46
CA ALA A 118 -21.07 4.46 21.06
C ALA A 118 -19.88 4.71 20.14
N ALA A 119 -19.12 5.80 20.38
CA ALA A 119 -17.89 6.11 19.66
C ALA A 119 -16.84 4.99 19.81
N ALA A 120 -16.60 4.53 21.05
CA ALA A 120 -15.65 3.46 21.35
C ALA A 120 -16.08 2.13 20.74
N GLY A 121 -17.38 1.79 20.77
CA GLY A 121 -17.92 0.59 20.15
C GLY A 121 -17.74 0.60 18.62
N ALA A 122 -18.10 1.71 17.96
CA ALA A 122 -17.97 1.83 16.51
C ALA A 122 -16.50 1.82 16.06
N ALA A 123 -15.63 2.57 16.74
CA ALA A 123 -14.21 2.62 16.44
C ALA A 123 -13.50 1.28 16.72
N GLY A 124 -13.88 0.59 17.80
CA GLY A 124 -13.35 -0.74 18.14
C GLY A 124 -13.74 -1.77 17.09
N PHE A 125 -15.00 -1.78 16.65
CA PHE A 125 -15.47 -2.67 15.59
C PHE A 125 -14.78 -2.38 14.25
N SER A 126 -14.72 -1.11 13.83
CA SER A 126 -14.05 -0.75 12.58
C SER A 126 -12.56 -1.05 12.61
N GLY A 127 -11.87 -0.74 13.71
CA GLY A 127 -10.45 -1.02 13.88
C GLY A 127 -10.14 -2.51 13.86
N LEU A 128 -10.96 -3.32 14.53
CA LEU A 128 -10.83 -4.78 14.50
C LEU A 128 -11.04 -5.34 13.09
N LEU A 129 -12.11 -4.90 12.41
CA LEU A 129 -12.41 -5.35 11.05
C LEU A 129 -11.29 -4.97 10.08
N THR A 130 -10.78 -3.73 10.15
CA THR A 130 -9.62 -3.30 9.36
C THR A 130 -8.40 -4.15 9.66
N THR A 131 -8.11 -4.44 10.93
CA THR A 131 -6.98 -5.31 11.30
C THR A 131 -7.09 -6.67 10.64
N LEU A 132 -8.28 -7.29 10.69
CA LEU A 132 -8.51 -8.61 10.09
C LEU A 132 -8.38 -8.58 8.57
N ILE A 133 -8.94 -7.55 7.91
CA ILE A 133 -8.87 -7.39 6.45
C ILE A 133 -7.42 -7.16 6.01
N THR A 134 -6.70 -6.23 6.65
CA THR A 134 -5.29 -5.95 6.33
C THR A 134 -4.43 -7.18 6.54
N LEU A 135 -4.67 -7.94 7.61
CA LEU A 135 -3.95 -9.18 7.88
C LEU A 135 -4.19 -10.21 6.78
N LEU A 136 -5.44 -10.39 6.37
CA LEU A 136 -5.80 -11.30 5.30
C LEU A 136 -5.13 -10.89 3.98
N LEU A 137 -5.18 -9.60 3.64
CA LEU A 137 -4.54 -9.06 2.43
C LEU A 137 -3.01 -9.25 2.44
N LEU A 138 -2.35 -8.98 3.58
CA LEU A 138 -0.90 -9.19 3.71
C LEU A 138 -0.54 -10.67 3.63
N CYS A 139 -1.31 -11.55 4.28
CA CYS A 139 -1.11 -12.99 4.18
C CYS A 139 -1.26 -13.49 2.74
N LEU A 140 -2.32 -13.07 2.02
CA LEU A 140 -2.48 -13.37 0.60
C LEU A 140 -1.31 -12.83 -0.23
N GLY A 141 -0.91 -11.57 0.00
CA GLY A 141 0.22 -10.94 -0.67
C GLY A 141 1.51 -11.73 -0.47
N THR A 142 1.83 -12.13 0.75
CA THR A 142 3.01 -12.96 1.05
C THR A 142 2.94 -14.34 0.40
N ALA A 143 1.75 -14.96 0.35
CA ALA A 143 1.59 -16.27 -0.28
C ALA A 143 1.76 -16.20 -1.81
N PHE A 144 1.18 -15.17 -2.46
CA PHE A 144 1.38 -14.92 -3.88
C PHE A 144 2.84 -14.62 -4.20
N TYR A 145 3.49 -13.81 -3.37
CA TYR A 145 4.92 -13.52 -3.48
C TYR A 145 5.76 -14.79 -3.42
N GLN A 146 5.59 -15.62 -2.39
CA GLN A 146 6.36 -16.86 -2.23
C GLN A 146 6.16 -17.83 -3.40
N ARG A 147 4.93 -17.95 -3.92
CA ARG A 147 4.66 -18.76 -5.11
C ARG A 147 5.39 -18.24 -6.34
N ARG A 148 5.42 -16.92 -6.54
CA ARG A 148 6.11 -16.32 -7.69
C ARG A 148 7.62 -16.45 -7.60
N VAL A 149 8.20 -16.29 -6.42
CA VAL A 149 9.65 -16.47 -6.22
C VAL A 149 10.05 -17.91 -6.52
N ARG A 150 9.31 -18.92 -6.04
CA ARG A 150 9.61 -20.33 -6.36
C ARG A 150 9.61 -20.62 -7.86
N VAL A 151 8.63 -20.09 -8.60
CA VAL A 151 8.57 -20.26 -10.06
C VAL A 151 9.78 -19.61 -10.74
N LEU A 152 10.24 -18.46 -10.24
CA LEU A 152 11.43 -17.79 -10.79
C LEU A 152 12.72 -18.56 -10.47
N GLU A 153 12.81 -19.20 -9.30
CA GLU A 153 13.92 -20.08 -8.92
C GLU A 153 13.96 -21.34 -9.81
N GLU A 154 12.81 -22.00 -10.00
CA GLU A 154 12.67 -23.16 -10.90
C GLU A 154 13.04 -22.82 -12.36
N GLU A 155 12.54 -21.69 -12.90
CA GLU A 155 12.91 -21.23 -14.26
C GLU A 155 14.41 -20.95 -14.40
N SER A 156 15.09 -20.50 -13.34
CA SER A 156 16.53 -20.25 -13.38
C SER A 156 17.37 -21.54 -13.35
N GLU A 157 16.93 -22.54 -12.59
CA GLU A 157 17.62 -23.84 -12.50
C GLU A 157 17.48 -24.66 -13.80
N ASP A 158 16.35 -24.53 -14.51
CA ASP A 158 16.14 -25.18 -15.82
C ASP A 158 16.95 -24.52 -16.96
N GLU A 159 17.41 -23.27 -16.78
CA GLU A 159 18.22 -22.54 -17.76
C GLU A 159 19.76 -22.77 -17.59
N GLU A 160 20.21 -23.31 -16.46
CA GLU A 160 21.61 -23.68 -16.17
C GLU A 160 21.99 -25.09 -16.66
#